data_AF-A0A7V9C942-F1
#
_entry.id   AF-A0A7V9C942-F1
#
_cell.length_a   1.000
_cell.length_b   1.000
_cell.length_c   1.000
_cell.angle_alpha   90.00
_cell.angle_beta   90.00
_cell.angle_gamma   90.00
#
_symmetry.space_group_name_H-M   'P 1'
#
loop_
_entity.id
_entity.type
_entity.pdbx_description
1 polymer ?
#
loop_
_entity_poly.entity_id
_entity_poly.type
_entity_poly.pdbx_seq_one_letter_code
_entity_poly.pdbx_strand_id
1 'polypeptide(L)'
;MSAKLTVIFYIVLCLEAGLVLTLLPWLQPFGLGDWGDNFFLLYFVQKTGLYSLQQAVSSGWVRGAVTGLGILNLALAFWEMWNFRRTVSALQANEPARATNHLPANEDAQTSATADLPDHKRHDDQPQPTAK
;
A
#
# COMPACT_ATOMS: atom_id res chain seq x y z
N MET A 1 5.58 8.82 -8.14
CA MET A 1 6.29 7.61 -8.59
C MET A 1 6.63 6.59 -7.48
N SER A 2 6.75 7.00 -6.21
CA SER A 2 7.26 6.17 -5.09
C SER A 2 6.32 5.05 -4.62
N ALA A 3 5.00 5.25 -4.67
CA ALA A 3 4.03 4.30 -4.10
C ALA A 3 4.08 2.90 -4.73
N LYS A 4 4.34 2.80 -6.04
CA LYS A 4 4.45 1.50 -6.73
C LYS A 4 5.68 0.72 -6.26
N LEU A 5 6.78 1.41 -6.00
CA LEU A 5 8.03 0.80 -5.55
C LEU A 5 7.88 0.26 -4.13
N THR A 6 7.20 1.01 -3.25
CA THR A 6 6.90 0.54 -1.88
C THR A 6 6.04 -0.72 -1.88
N VAL A 7 5.03 -0.82 -2.75
CA VAL A 7 4.20 -2.02 -2.86
C VAL A 7 5.01 -3.22 -3.37
N ILE A 8 5.83 -3.03 -4.41
CA ILE A 8 6.72 -4.10 -4.92
C ILE A 8 7.70 -4.56 -3.84
N PHE A 9 8.32 -3.64 -3.11
CA PHE A 9 9.25 -3.96 -2.03
C PHE A 9 8.57 -4.72 -0.90
N TYR A 10 7.36 -4.31 -0.51
CA TYR A 10 6.55 -5.03 0.47
C TYR A 10 6.26 -6.48 0.04
N ILE A 11 5.87 -6.68 -1.22
CA ILE A 11 5.62 -8.02 -1.77
C ILE A 11 6.88 -8.88 -1.70
N VAL A 12 8.03 -8.35 -2.12
CA VAL A 12 9.31 -9.08 -2.07
C VAL A 12 9.67 -9.45 -0.64
N LEU A 13 9.53 -8.52 0.31
CA LEU A 13 9.75 -8.79 1.73
C LEU A 13 8.81 -9.87 2.28
N CYS A 14 7.52 -9.83 1.95
CA CYS A 14 6.57 -10.87 2.37
C CYS A 14 6.93 -12.24 1.78
N LEU A 15 7.38 -12.30 0.52
CA LEU A 15 7.81 -13.54 -0.11
C LEU A 15 9.08 -14.10 0.54
N GLU A 16 10.09 -13.27 0.74
CA GLU A 16 11.35 -13.68 1.37
C GLU A 16 11.11 -14.12 2.82
N ALA A 17 10.46 -13.27 3.62
CA ALA A 17 10.17 -13.58 5.02
C ALA A 17 9.23 -14.78 5.14
N GLY A 18 8.20 -14.89 4.30
CA GLY A 18 7.28 -16.02 4.30
C GLY A 18 7.97 -17.32 3.94
N LEU A 19 8.82 -17.33 2.91
CA LEU A 19 9.59 -18.50 2.50
C LEU A 19 10.55 -18.95 3.60
N VAL A 20 11.29 -17.99 4.19
CA VAL A 20 12.15 -18.26 5.35
C VAL A 20 11.31 -18.85 6.47
N LEU A 21 10.20 -18.24 6.86
CA LEU A 21 9.38 -18.72 7.98
C LEU A 21 8.76 -20.10 7.73
N THR A 22 8.43 -20.41 6.48
CA THR A 22 7.94 -21.75 6.08
C THR A 22 9.05 -22.80 6.12
N LEU A 23 10.28 -22.47 5.73
CA LEU A 23 11.35 -23.46 5.56
C LEU A 23 12.27 -23.59 6.78
N LEU A 24 12.45 -22.52 7.56
CA LEU A 24 13.34 -22.42 8.71
C LEU A 24 13.09 -23.50 9.79
N PRO A 25 11.85 -23.93 10.09
CA PRO A 25 11.61 -25.01 11.06
C PRO A 25 11.99 -26.41 10.58
N TRP A 26 12.28 -26.56 9.28
CA TRP A 26 12.49 -27.85 8.62
C TRP A 26 13.89 -28.01 8.05
N LEU A 27 14.48 -26.90 7.60
CA LEU A 27 15.84 -26.89 7.10
C LEU A 27 16.83 -26.81 8.25
N GLN A 28 17.97 -27.46 8.07
CA GLN A 28 19.13 -27.35 8.95
C GLN A 28 20.24 -26.59 8.21
N PRO A 29 20.08 -25.27 7.99
CA PRO A 29 21.02 -24.51 7.18
C PRO A 29 22.37 -24.34 7.90
N PHE A 30 23.46 -24.62 7.17
CA PHE A 30 24.84 -24.18 7.48
C PHE A 30 25.32 -24.41 8.93
N GLY A 31 25.03 -25.57 9.51
CA GLY A 31 25.56 -25.93 10.84
C GLY A 31 24.84 -25.27 12.02
N LEU A 32 23.69 -24.61 11.80
CA LEU A 32 22.85 -24.02 12.84
C LEU A 32 22.02 -25.05 13.65
N GLY A 33 22.38 -26.34 13.61
CA GLY A 33 21.68 -27.39 14.35
C GLY A 33 20.24 -27.61 13.89
N ASP A 34 19.52 -28.49 14.60
CA ASP A 34 18.07 -28.62 14.42
C ASP A 34 17.38 -27.36 14.97
N TRP A 35 16.26 -26.92 14.38
CA TRP A 35 15.54 -25.67 14.73
C TRP A 35 15.35 -25.47 16.25
N GLY A 36 15.06 -26.56 16.96
CA GLY A 36 14.85 -26.55 18.41
C GLY A 36 16.09 -26.82 19.27
N ASP A 37 17.23 -27.09 18.67
CA ASP A 37 18.47 -27.50 19.34
C ASP A 37 19.61 -26.52 19.01
N ASN A 38 19.39 -25.26 19.41
CA ASN A 38 20.31 -24.16 19.18
C ASN A 38 21.04 -23.78 20.48
N PHE A 39 22.32 -23.40 20.37
CA PHE A 39 23.12 -22.94 21.50
C PHE A 39 22.47 -21.76 22.25
N PHE A 40 21.73 -20.90 21.54
CA PHE A 40 20.96 -19.81 22.13
C PHE A 40 19.80 -20.28 22.99
N LEU A 41 19.05 -21.29 22.55
CA LEU A 41 17.98 -21.90 23.34
C LEU A 41 18.56 -22.58 24.57
N LEU A 42 19.66 -23.32 24.42
CA LEU A 42 20.35 -23.97 25.53
C LEU A 42 20.86 -22.95 26.57
N TYR A 43 21.46 -21.85 26.12
CA TYR A 43 21.91 -20.76 26.97
C TYR A 43 20.74 -20.05 27.67
N PHE A 44 19.64 -19.80 26.95
CA PHE A 44 18.43 -19.22 27.55
C PHE A 44 17.80 -20.13 28.59
N VAL A 45 17.71 -21.43 28.31
CA VAL A 45 17.20 -22.43 29.26
C VAL A 45 18.10 -22.52 30.48
N GLN A 46 19.42 -22.53 30.32
CA GLN A 46 20.35 -22.50 31.46
C GLN A 46 20.18 -21.25 32.31
N LYS A 47 19.95 -20.09 31.69
CA LYS A 47 19.81 -18.81 32.40
C LYS A 47 18.44 -18.62 33.05
N THR A 48 17.38 -19.17 32.47
CA THR A 48 15.99 -18.98 32.94
C THR A 48 15.41 -20.21 33.66
N GLY A 49 16.05 -21.38 33.54
CA GLY A 49 15.57 -22.66 34.08
C GLY A 49 14.39 -23.27 33.31
N LEU A 50 13.94 -22.66 32.20
CA LEU A 50 12.70 -23.02 31.50
C LEU A 50 12.93 -24.08 30.42
N TYR A 51 13.23 -25.32 30.83
CA TYR A 51 13.40 -26.46 29.92
C TYR A 51 12.15 -26.73 29.05
N SER A 52 10.96 -26.41 29.56
CA SER A 52 9.70 -26.54 28.82
C SER A 52 9.64 -25.65 27.58
N LEU A 53 10.36 -24.53 27.55
CA LEU A 53 10.36 -23.61 26.42
C LEU A 53 11.11 -24.20 25.21
N GLN A 54 12.26 -24.84 25.46
CA GLN A 54 12.99 -25.56 24.41
C GLN A 54 12.15 -26.72 23.86
N GLN A 55 11.47 -27.46 24.74
CA GLN A 55 10.59 -28.56 24.31
C GLN A 55 9.35 -28.05 23.54
N ALA A 56 8.80 -26.90 23.92
CA ALA A 56 7.72 -26.27 23.18
C ALA A 56 8.18 -25.80 21.79
N VAL A 57 9.32 -25.10 21.69
CA VAL A 57 9.85 -24.59 20.40
C VAL A 57 10.28 -25.71 19.47
N SER A 58 10.83 -26.80 20.00
CA SER A 58 11.17 -28.00 19.23
C SER A 58 9.95 -28.83 18.83
N SER A 59 8.78 -28.60 19.44
CA SER A 59 7.55 -29.36 19.16
C SER A 59 7.03 -29.12 17.73
N GLY A 60 6.45 -30.15 17.15
CA GLY A 60 5.81 -30.07 15.82
C GLY A 60 4.66 -29.05 15.76
N TRP A 61 4.02 -28.75 16.89
CA TRP A 61 2.98 -27.72 16.98
C TRP A 61 3.53 -26.33 16.70
N VAL A 62 4.66 -25.96 17.33
CA VAL A 62 5.30 -24.66 17.08
C VAL A 62 5.87 -24.60 15.67
N ARG A 63 6.52 -25.66 15.19
CA ARG A 63 6.99 -25.74 13.79
C ARG A 63 5.84 -25.53 12.81
N GLY A 64 4.70 -26.18 13.05
CA GLY A 64 3.48 -26.03 12.26
C GLY A 64 2.91 -24.61 12.32
N ALA A 65 2.84 -23.99 13.50
CA ALA A 65 2.37 -22.61 13.67
C ALA A 65 3.26 -21.60 12.92
N VAL A 66 4.58 -21.74 13.04
CA VAL A 66 5.57 -20.90 12.34
C VAL A 66 5.45 -21.10 10.83
N THR A 67 5.32 -22.35 10.37
CA THR A 67 5.14 -22.67 8.94
C THR A 67 3.83 -22.09 8.40
N GLY A 68 2.73 -22.24 9.13
CA GLY A 68 1.43 -21.71 8.78
C GLY A 68 1.43 -20.19 8.70
N LEU A 69 2.15 -19.51 9.60
CA LEU A 69 2.35 -18.07 9.53
C LEU A 69 3.14 -17.67 8.27
N GLY A 70 4.15 -18.46 7.88
CA GLY A 70 4.90 -18.25 6.63
C GLY A 70 4.03 -18.41 5.38
N ILE A 71 3.19 -19.45 5.34
CA ILE A 71 2.22 -19.68 4.24
C ILE A 71 1.21 -18.54 4.16
N LEU A 72 0.68 -18.07 5.29
CA LEU A 72 -0.23 -16.93 5.32
C LEU A 72 0.44 -15.67 4.76
N ASN A 73 1.71 -15.44 5.10
CA ASN A 73 2.49 -14.31 4.60
C ASN A 73 2.68 -14.39 3.07
N LEU A 74 3.01 -15.58 2.55
CA LEU A 74 3.05 -15.85 1.11
C LEU A 74 1.69 -15.59 0.44
N ALA A 75 0.60 -16.07 1.05
CA ALA A 75 -0.75 -15.88 0.52
C ALA A 75 -1.11 -14.39 0.40
N LEU A 76 -0.75 -13.57 1.38
CA LEU A 76 -0.92 -12.12 1.33
C LEU A 76 -0.10 -11.49 0.20
N ALA A 77 1.15 -11.92 0.01
CA ALA A 77 1.98 -11.43 -1.09
C ALA A 77 1.39 -11.78 -2.46
N PHE A 78 0.92 -13.02 -2.65
CA PHE A 78 0.26 -13.45 -3.88
C PHE A 78 -1.05 -12.71 -4.12
N TRP A 79 -1.84 -12.46 -3.06
CA TRP A 79 -3.07 -11.69 -3.13
C TRP A 79 -2.81 -10.27 -3.63
N GLU A 80 -1.81 -9.60 -3.04
CA GLU A 80 -1.41 -8.25 -3.43
C GLU A 80 -0.89 -8.20 -4.88
N MET A 81 -0.11 -9.21 -5.30
CA MET A 81 0.38 -9.35 -6.67
C MET A 81 -0.78 -9.46 -7.68
N TRP A 82 -1.82 -10.24 -7.37
CA TRP A 82 -2.98 -10.40 -8.25
C TRP A 82 -3.81 -9.11 -8.36
N ASN A 83 -4.00 -8.40 -7.24
CA ASN A 83 -4.79 -7.17 -7.20
C ASN A 83 -4.01 -5.91 -7.65
N PHE A 84 -2.69 -6.03 -7.83
CA PHE A 84 -1.76 -4.94 -8.14
C PHE A 84 -2.24 -4.02 -9.28
N ARG A 85 -2.85 -4.58 -10.34
CA ARG A 85 -3.35 -3.79 -11.47
C ARG A 85 -4.46 -2.82 -11.08
N ARG A 86 -5.32 -3.19 -10.11
CA ARG A 86 -6.40 -2.33 -9.59
C ARG A 86 -5.86 -1.30 -8.60
N THR A 87 -5.00 -1.70 -7.67
CA THR A 87 -4.36 -0.80 -6.70
C THR A 87 -3.58 0.32 -7.40
N VAL A 88 -2.81 -0.02 -8.43
CA VAL A 88 -2.01 0.96 -9.19
C VAL A 88 -2.87 1.90 -10.06
N SER A 89 -4.00 1.40 -10.58
CA SER A 89 -4.93 2.22 -11.37
C SER A 89 -5.71 3.19 -10.48
N ALA A 90 -6.09 2.79 -9.27
CA ALA A 90 -6.75 3.67 -8.30
C ALA A 90 -5.84 4.78 -7.78
N LEU A 91 -4.54 4.51 -7.61
CA LEU A 91 -3.55 5.52 -7.22
C LEU A 91 -3.25 6.52 -8.35
N GLN A 92 -3.23 6.06 -9.61
CA GLN A 92 -3.07 6.95 -10.77
C GLN A 92 -4.32 7.81 -11.03
N ALA A 93 -5.52 7.28 -10.79
CA ALA A 93 -6.77 8.03 -10.94
C ALA A 93 -6.88 9.20 -9.94
N ASN A 94 -6.18 9.14 -8.80
CA ASN A 94 -6.16 10.21 -7.78
C ASN A 94 -5.01 11.22 -7.91
N GLU A 95 -3.99 10.99 -8.75
CA GLU A 95 -2.94 12.00 -9.01
C GLU A 95 -3.38 13.21 -9.86
N PRO A 96 -4.27 13.14 -10.87
CA PRO A 96 -4.66 14.32 -11.64
C PRO A 96 -5.53 15.31 -10.85
N ALA A 97 -6.17 14.88 -9.76
CA ALA A 97 -7.07 15.73 -8.96
C ALA A 97 -6.35 16.61 -7.92
N ARG A 98 -5.06 16.38 -7.63
CA ARG A 98 -4.29 17.19 -6.67
C ARG A 98 -3.41 18.24 -7.34
N ALA A 99 -3.14 18.12 -8.64
CA ALA A 99 -2.36 19.10 -9.39
C ALA A 99 -3.14 20.37 -9.78
N THR A 100 -4.46 20.41 -9.59
CA THR A 100 -5.33 21.54 -10.00
C THR A 100 -5.86 22.42 -8.87
N ASN A 101 -5.57 22.11 -7.59
CA ASN A 101 -6.15 22.84 -6.45
C ASN A 101 -5.19 23.81 -5.74
N HIS A 102 -4.07 24.20 -6.36
CA HIS A 102 -3.20 25.25 -5.82
C HIS A 102 -3.19 26.48 -6.72
N LEU A 103 -4.28 27.26 -6.68
CA LEU A 103 -4.26 28.74 -6.60
C LEU A 103 -5.69 29.29 -6.39
N PRO A 104 -5.99 29.85 -5.22
CA PRO A 104 -6.94 30.96 -5.15
C PRO A 104 -6.29 32.21 -4.53
N ALA A 105 -6.51 33.36 -5.19
CA ALA A 105 -6.45 34.75 -4.71
C ALA A 105 -5.07 35.30 -4.24
N ASN A 106 -4.66 36.53 -4.52
CA ASN A 106 -5.44 37.74 -4.62
C ASN A 106 -4.62 38.93 -5.20
N GLU A 107 -5.34 39.91 -5.76
CA GLU A 107 -5.05 41.36 -5.75
C GLU A 107 -3.63 41.88 -6.10
N ASP A 108 -3.48 42.38 -7.32
CA ASP A 108 -2.84 43.67 -7.56
C ASP A 108 -3.87 44.59 -8.23
N ALA A 109 -4.35 45.58 -7.49
CA ALA A 109 -5.22 46.63 -7.99
C ALA A 109 -4.39 47.84 -8.49
N GLN A 110 -5.00 48.59 -9.43
CA GLN A 110 -4.77 50.00 -9.79
C GLN A 110 -3.58 50.33 -10.74
N THR A 111 -3.69 51.05 -11.86
CA THR A 111 -4.69 52.03 -12.37
C THR A 111 -4.45 52.34 -13.88
N SER A 112 -5.50 52.82 -14.58
CA SER A 112 -5.50 53.72 -15.77
C SER A 112 -5.25 53.05 -17.15
N ALA A 113 -6.07 53.20 -18.20
CA ALA A 113 -7.07 54.23 -18.53
C ALA A 113 -8.05 53.76 -19.63
N THR A 114 -9.22 54.43 -19.67
CA THR A 114 -10.12 54.70 -20.82
C THR A 114 -10.69 53.51 -21.60
N ALA A 115 -11.98 53.23 -21.42
CA ALA A 115 -13.10 53.85 -22.13
C ALA A 115 -13.50 52.99 -23.33
N ASP A 116 -14.66 52.34 -23.22
CA ASP A 116 -15.68 52.29 -24.27
C ASP A 116 -16.84 51.37 -23.85
N LEU A 117 -17.89 51.99 -23.31
CA LEU A 117 -19.25 51.50 -23.53
C LEU A 117 -19.71 52.10 -24.87
N PRO A 118 -20.32 51.29 -25.74
CA PRO A 118 -21.73 51.52 -26.06
C PRO A 118 -22.50 50.19 -26.07
N ASP A 119 -23.75 50.08 -25.62
CA ASP A 119 -24.99 50.80 -25.93
C ASP A 119 -25.93 49.90 -26.76
N HIS A 120 -27.14 49.77 -26.24
CA HIS A 120 -28.40 49.33 -26.83
C HIS A 120 -28.46 48.32 -28.00
N LYS A 121 -29.24 47.23 -27.82
CA LYS A 121 -30.40 46.96 -28.68
C LYS A 121 -31.48 46.13 -27.96
N ARG A 122 -32.58 46.81 -27.65
CA ARG A 122 -33.90 46.24 -27.34
C ARG A 122 -34.56 45.96 -28.70
N HIS A 123 -35.08 44.76 -28.92
CA HIS A 123 -35.79 44.40 -30.16
C HIS A 123 -37.20 44.00 -29.78
N ASP A 124 -38.10 44.99 -29.79
CA ASP A 124 -39.55 44.80 -29.78
C ASP A 124 -40.12 45.25 -31.14
N ASP A 125 -41.24 44.64 -31.52
CA ASP A 125 -42.21 44.95 -32.59
C ASP A 125 -42.20 44.13 -33.91
N GLN A 126 -43.00 43.02 -33.90
CA GLN A 126 -44.23 42.70 -34.68
C GLN A 126 -44.25 42.88 -36.24
N PRO A 127 -45.05 42.12 -37.05
CA PRO A 127 -46.44 41.73 -36.75
C PRO A 127 -46.95 40.33 -37.20
N GLN A 128 -48.08 39.97 -36.59
CA GLN A 128 -49.04 38.90 -36.97
C GLN A 128 -49.55 39.03 -38.43
N PRO A 129 -50.03 37.95 -39.07
CA PRO A 129 -51.48 37.86 -39.24
C PRO A 129 -52.08 36.44 -39.13
N THR A 130 -53.38 36.45 -38.93
CA THR A 130 -54.33 35.36 -38.72
C THR A 130 -54.66 34.54 -39.99
N ALA A 131 -55.21 33.33 -39.74
CA ALA A 131 -56.25 32.60 -40.50
C ALA A 131 -55.85 31.17 -40.90
N LYS A 132 -56.42 30.16 -40.23
CA LYS A 132 -57.55 29.38 -40.76
C LYS A 132 -58.20 28.55 -39.66
#